data_AF-A0AA36NMN2-F1
#
_entry.id   AF-A0AA36NMN2-F1
#
_cell.length_a   1.000
_cell.length_b   1.000
_cell.length_c   1.000
_cell.angle_alpha   90.00
_cell.angle_beta   90.00
_cell.angle_gamma   90.00
#
_symmetry.space_group_name_H-M   'P 1'
#
loop_
_entity.id
_entity.type
_entity.pdbx_description
1 polymer ?
#
loop_
_entity_poly.entity_id
_entity_poly.type
_entity_poly.pdbx_seq_one_letter_code
_entity_poly.pdbx_strand_id
1 'polypeptide(L)'
;MAKQEVRKAVNVMPEELYEVSVSEAPKFVAFKVEADLDWAKTLAGAKITFGSQGAELQSGEMLLRRPDKEWSQYLCLAPASQGDPKLVVAGLAHPVFQLCKPSKKLQNAEKWAEQTGEALQIIQEAEDALKKGRRAEEAQQRQVRRGRLGLPELREALGNVGWDLTAEMEPVYEQDAWNGAGKAPKRKKAQKRGVELQGTFKIQVVQATATQCTPVGFWSLGDLQMEDLQDVTFRRYETRKLGHQAFELLGKAKSCELRLFGKEELGESRLLLGAFSGSKLLLSAAEVYRIEVEPKEAAPKAEEEATLSIYRQKRKAAIESFGTAKKMRFFTQVNERLERQCEVANLENYLGEVSQRLEEQLKTQKSHEAKDQETKRHILPRFQDADEPINIYAEGLADIASDANIAAHPKLLNDSIQAFLKKPPVSLSKLAGPEGLEICETHTAMQVLHARSKQGKLAPEKDLPLFVKKLGVLNLLVNIFKKVKNPRENRFNRVSEPQFCKLLRLDRSKLSQQLHRYLFDPIPHVKVRKSNPRKLLCTVIIWALHLTPELWMDVTGELEHELGLQGMVNTAFEYVGCRVDAKKENGGYKRVILKHAPRFNSKVHDLQKREPKSKAKK
;
A
#
# COMPACT_ATOMS: atom_id res chain seq x y z
N MET A 1 29.42 4.99 -27.03
CA MET A 1 29.32 4.82 -25.57
C MET A 1 30.25 5.85 -24.92
N ALA A 2 29.74 6.78 -24.11
CA ALA A 2 30.60 7.75 -23.43
C ALA A 2 31.38 7.03 -22.30
N LYS A 3 32.70 7.23 -22.22
CA LYS A 3 33.55 6.67 -21.15
C LYS A 3 33.17 7.34 -19.82
N GLN A 4 32.86 6.54 -18.80
CA GLN A 4 32.64 7.02 -17.44
C GLN A 4 33.99 7.37 -16.82
N GLU A 5 34.23 8.65 -16.54
CA GLU A 5 35.38 9.06 -15.71
C GLU A 5 35.04 8.80 -14.24
N VAL A 6 35.91 8.06 -13.56
CA VAL A 6 35.83 7.80 -12.11
C VAL A 6 37.05 8.41 -11.46
N ARG A 7 36.85 9.41 -10.59
CA ARG A 7 37.92 10.06 -9.82
C ARG A 7 37.75 9.78 -8.33
N LYS A 8 38.85 9.60 -7.61
CA LYS A 8 38.82 9.51 -6.14
C LYS A 8 38.65 10.92 -5.59
N ALA A 9 37.65 11.12 -4.74
CA ALA A 9 37.42 12.41 -4.08
C ALA A 9 38.17 12.47 -2.75
N VAL A 10 38.63 13.66 -2.39
CA VAL A 10 39.21 13.98 -1.07
C VAL A 10 38.06 14.40 -0.14
N ASN A 11 38.04 13.90 1.09
CA ASN A 11 37.02 14.30 2.07
C ASN A 11 37.61 15.33 3.02
N VAL A 12 36.99 16.50 3.09
CA VAL A 12 37.33 17.57 4.02
C VAL A 12 36.08 17.90 4.81
N MET A 13 36.19 17.88 6.13
CA MET A 13 35.12 18.25 7.07
C MET A 13 35.52 19.55 7.76
N PRO A 14 34.58 20.44 8.14
CA PRO A 14 34.91 21.60 8.96
C PRO A 14 35.65 21.16 10.24
N GLU A 15 36.71 21.89 10.60
CA GLU A 15 37.63 21.52 11.68
C GLU A 15 36.91 21.27 13.00
N GLU A 16 35.98 22.15 13.36
CA GLU A 16 35.24 22.05 14.62
C GLU A 16 34.32 20.82 14.67
N LEU A 17 33.80 20.40 13.52
CA LEU A 17 32.98 19.20 13.42
C LEU A 17 33.82 17.93 13.39
N TYR A 18 35.00 18.00 12.77
CA TYR A 18 35.97 16.92 12.76
C TYR A 18 36.42 16.59 14.18
N GLU A 19 36.81 17.60 14.97
CA GLU A 19 37.22 17.43 16.38
C GLU A 19 36.14 16.72 17.22
N VAL A 20 34.87 17.08 17.04
CA VAL A 20 33.78 16.40 17.74
C VAL A 20 33.65 14.95 17.25
N SER A 21 33.72 14.73 15.94
CA SER A 21 33.52 13.40 15.33
C SER A 21 34.56 12.35 15.73
N VAL A 22 35.75 12.77 16.15
CA VAL A 22 36.83 11.88 16.62
C VAL A 22 36.90 11.75 18.14
N SER A 23 35.99 12.39 18.88
CA SER A 23 35.90 12.26 20.34
C SER A 23 35.44 10.86 20.79
N GLU A 24 35.63 10.49 22.06
CA GLU A 24 35.31 9.14 22.56
C GLU A 24 33.82 8.78 22.56
N ALA A 25 32.91 9.76 22.47
CA ALA A 25 31.47 9.53 22.46
C ALA A 25 30.69 10.69 21.80
N PRO A 26 30.85 10.89 20.48
CA PRO A 26 30.21 12.00 19.80
C PRO A 26 28.69 11.82 19.82
N LYS A 27 27.98 12.90 20.14
CA LYS A 27 26.52 12.95 20.08
C LYS A 27 26.12 13.76 18.87
N PHE A 28 25.21 13.20 18.07
CA PHE A 28 24.69 13.85 16.88
C PHE A 28 23.17 13.94 16.92
N VAL A 29 22.65 15.00 16.33
CA VAL A 29 21.22 15.26 16.10
C VAL A 29 21.05 15.68 14.64
N ALA A 30 19.94 15.34 14.01
CA ALA A 30 19.67 15.74 12.63
C ALA A 30 18.46 16.67 12.55
N PHE A 31 18.51 17.64 11.64
CA PHE A 31 17.39 18.55 11.37
C PHE A 31 17.04 18.55 9.89
N LYS A 32 15.76 18.37 9.57
CA LYS A 32 15.22 18.57 8.22
C LYS A 32 14.70 19.99 8.11
N VAL A 33 15.14 20.71 7.09
CA VAL A 33 14.77 22.11 6.80
C VAL A 33 14.30 22.23 5.34
N GLU A 34 13.44 23.19 5.06
CA GLU A 34 13.03 23.54 3.70
C GLU A 34 14.23 24.05 2.89
N ALA A 35 14.31 23.68 1.60
CA ALA A 35 15.49 23.98 0.78
C ALA A 35 15.71 25.48 0.52
N ASP A 36 14.65 26.28 0.51
CA ASP A 36 14.63 27.73 0.31
C ASP A 36 14.86 28.53 1.61
N LEU A 37 14.95 27.86 2.75
CA LEU A 37 15.19 28.50 4.04
C LEU A 37 16.67 28.88 4.23
N ASP A 38 16.93 30.14 4.54
CA ASP A 38 18.23 30.62 5.03
C ASP A 38 18.44 30.22 6.52
N TRP A 39 18.57 28.92 6.74
CA TRP A 39 18.71 28.32 8.07
C TRP A 39 19.94 28.84 8.82
N ALA A 40 21.01 29.18 8.10
CA ALA A 40 22.26 29.66 8.68
C ALA A 40 22.05 30.99 9.40
N LYS A 41 21.35 31.93 8.76
CA LYS A 41 21.02 33.22 9.36
C LYS A 41 19.99 33.08 10.49
N THR A 42 18.95 32.27 10.29
CA THR A 42 17.85 32.13 11.26
C THR A 42 18.25 31.38 12.54
N LEU A 43 19.18 30.42 12.46
CA LEU A 43 19.56 29.60 13.62
C LEU A 43 20.85 30.08 14.32
N ALA A 44 21.61 30.99 13.71
CA ALA A 44 22.84 31.50 14.31
C ALA A 44 22.59 32.14 15.68
N GLY A 45 23.19 31.58 16.72
CA GLY A 45 23.08 32.09 18.09
C GLY A 45 21.76 31.76 18.80
N ALA A 46 20.81 31.07 18.15
CA ALA A 46 19.60 30.58 18.78
C ALA A 46 19.91 29.56 19.88
N LYS A 47 19.00 29.39 20.84
CA LYS A 47 19.12 28.38 21.91
C LYS A 47 18.14 27.26 21.68
N ILE A 48 18.61 26.03 21.85
CA ILE A 48 17.77 24.83 21.82
C ILE A 48 17.82 24.15 23.18
N THR A 49 16.64 23.83 23.72
CA THR A 49 16.51 23.12 25.00
C THR A 49 15.93 21.74 24.74
N PHE A 50 16.65 20.70 25.17
CA PHE A 50 16.17 19.33 25.15
C PHE A 50 15.68 18.94 26.54
N GLY A 51 14.47 18.39 26.63
CA GLY A 51 13.84 17.96 27.87
C GLY A 51 13.12 16.61 27.71
N SER A 52 12.54 16.12 28.82
CA SER A 52 11.85 14.82 28.86
C SER A 52 10.61 14.75 27.95
N GLN A 53 9.99 15.90 27.66
CA GLN A 53 8.79 16.00 26.83
C GLN A 53 9.09 16.34 25.35
N GLY A 54 10.32 16.73 24.99
CA GLY A 54 10.62 17.17 23.63
C GLY A 54 11.85 18.07 23.54
N ALA A 55 11.92 18.81 22.44
CA ALA A 55 12.95 19.81 22.23
C ALA A 55 12.28 21.12 21.79
N GLU A 56 12.77 22.24 22.30
CA GLU A 56 12.22 23.57 22.06
C GLU A 56 13.30 24.51 21.53
N LEU A 57 12.97 25.30 20.51
CA LEU A 57 13.88 26.26 19.88
C LEU A 57 13.46 27.70 20.23
N GLN A 58 14.33 28.43 20.92
CA GLN A 58 14.16 29.84 21.24
C GLN A 58 14.67 30.72 20.08
N SER A 59 14.03 30.61 18.92
CA SER A 59 14.36 31.39 17.70
C SER A 59 13.27 32.41 17.34
N GLY A 60 12.04 32.26 17.85
CA GLY A 60 10.89 33.13 17.52
C GLY A 60 10.36 32.97 16.09
N GLU A 61 11.23 32.64 15.13
CA GLU A 61 10.91 32.52 13.69
C GLU A 61 10.65 31.07 13.23
N MET A 62 11.06 30.08 14.02
CA MET A 62 11.04 28.66 13.61
C MET A 62 10.50 27.77 14.73
N LEU A 63 9.77 26.72 14.33
CA LEU A 63 9.28 25.67 15.22
C LEU A 63 10.06 24.38 14.99
N LEU A 64 10.34 23.67 16.09
CA LEU A 64 11.01 22.38 16.09
C LEU A 64 9.97 21.26 16.33
N ARG A 65 9.91 20.28 15.44
CA ARG A 65 8.97 19.16 15.52
C ARG A 65 9.68 17.81 15.44
N ARG A 66 9.13 16.79 16.08
CA ARG A 66 9.49 15.40 15.76
C ARG A 66 8.66 14.94 14.57
N PRO A 67 9.25 14.30 13.56
CA PRO A 67 8.50 13.76 12.43
C PRO A 67 7.57 12.64 12.91
N ASP A 68 6.35 12.56 12.35
CA ASP A 68 5.31 11.59 12.72
C ASP A 68 5.75 10.11 12.60
N LYS A 69 6.82 9.86 11.85
CA LYS A 69 7.34 8.53 11.47
C LYS A 69 8.86 8.53 11.40
N GLU A 70 9.50 7.99 12.44
CA GLU A 70 10.93 7.69 12.46
C GLU A 70 11.21 6.43 11.63
N TRP A 71 11.21 6.57 10.31
CA TRP A 71 11.49 5.43 9.41
C TRP A 71 12.95 5.31 8.99
N SER A 72 13.77 6.30 9.36
CA SER A 72 15.15 6.43 8.88
C SER A 72 16.09 6.74 10.03
N GLN A 73 17.20 5.99 10.10
CA GLN A 73 18.36 6.31 10.93
C GLN A 73 19.42 7.01 10.06
N TYR A 74 20.16 7.93 10.66
CA TYR A 74 21.19 8.72 10.00
C TYR A 74 22.55 8.40 10.61
N LEU A 75 23.49 7.97 9.77
CA LEU A 75 24.87 7.63 10.10
C LEU A 75 25.74 8.85 9.83
N CYS A 76 26.39 9.40 10.84
CA CYS A 76 27.44 10.37 10.62
C CYS A 76 28.70 9.65 10.13
N LEU A 77 29.24 10.09 9.00
CA LEU A 77 30.50 9.61 8.45
C LEU A 77 31.55 10.71 8.59
N ALA A 78 32.76 10.35 9.01
CA ALA A 78 33.88 11.28 9.14
C ALA A 78 35.15 10.68 8.52
N PRO A 79 36.07 11.48 7.96
CA PRO A 79 37.36 10.97 7.54
C PRO A 79 38.18 10.55 8.77
N ALA A 80 39.07 9.55 8.64
CA ALA A 80 39.94 9.14 9.76
C ALA A 80 41.04 10.18 10.06
N SER A 81 41.44 10.93 9.03
CA SER A 81 42.28 12.12 9.09
C SER A 81 41.82 13.12 8.04
N GLN A 82 41.94 14.43 8.28
CA GLN A 82 41.58 15.44 7.27
C GLN A 82 42.23 15.13 5.90
N GLY A 83 41.42 15.09 4.84
CA GLY A 83 41.85 14.73 3.50
C GLY A 83 41.90 13.23 3.19
N ASP A 84 41.55 12.34 4.13
CA ASP A 84 41.51 10.89 3.86
C ASP A 84 40.39 10.57 2.86
N PRO A 85 40.67 9.82 1.76
CA PRO A 85 39.65 9.32 0.85
C PRO A 85 38.68 8.31 1.49
N LYS A 86 39.01 7.75 2.66
CA LYS A 86 38.16 6.84 3.43
C LYS A 86 37.36 7.59 4.49
N LEU A 87 36.09 7.21 4.61
CA LEU A 87 35.19 7.65 5.67
C LEU A 87 34.91 6.49 6.63
N VAL A 88 34.90 6.77 7.92
CA VAL A 88 34.54 5.86 9.01
C VAL A 88 33.22 6.30 9.64
N VAL A 89 32.57 5.37 10.34
CA VAL A 89 31.34 5.64 11.08
C VAL A 89 31.68 6.39 12.37
N ALA A 90 31.29 7.67 12.45
CA ALA A 90 31.51 8.50 13.64
C ALA A 90 30.40 8.31 14.69
N GLY A 91 29.17 8.01 14.26
CA GLY A 91 28.06 7.77 15.20
C GLY A 91 26.67 7.88 14.56
N LEU A 92 25.64 7.75 15.40
CA LEU A 92 24.24 7.91 15.02
C LEU A 92 23.76 9.34 15.28
N ALA A 93 23.10 9.93 14.29
CA ALA A 93 22.35 11.16 14.47
C ALA A 93 20.92 10.84 14.93
N HIS A 94 20.70 10.97 16.24
CA HIS A 94 19.41 10.73 16.87
C HIS A 94 19.20 11.66 18.08
N PRO A 95 18.04 12.30 18.22
CA PRO A 95 16.84 12.19 17.37
C PRO A 95 16.91 13.02 16.09
N VAL A 96 15.90 12.86 15.23
CA VAL A 96 15.73 13.63 13.99
C VAL A 96 14.58 14.60 14.19
N PHE A 97 14.81 15.89 13.95
CA PHE A 97 13.79 16.92 14.02
C PHE A 97 13.46 17.48 12.64
N GLN A 98 12.30 18.11 12.54
CA GLN A 98 11.89 18.93 11.42
C GLN A 98 11.76 20.38 11.89
N LEU A 99 12.40 21.28 11.15
CA LEU A 99 12.34 22.71 11.36
C LEU A 99 11.36 23.31 10.35
N CYS A 100 10.34 24.01 10.84
CA CYS A 100 9.29 24.61 10.01
C CYS A 100 9.06 26.07 10.38
N LYS A 101 8.70 26.90 9.38
CA LYS A 101 8.15 28.23 9.65
C LYS A 101 6.76 28.10 10.29
N PRO A 102 6.46 28.88 11.36
CA PRO A 102 5.12 28.92 11.91
C PRO A 102 4.15 29.48 10.88
N SER A 103 3.09 28.73 10.56
CA SER A 103 1.98 29.23 9.75
C SER A 103 0.66 29.03 10.50
N LYS A 104 -0.35 29.87 10.22
CA LYS A 104 -1.69 29.73 10.83
C LYS A 104 -2.28 28.33 10.62
N LYS A 105 -2.04 27.71 9.46
CA LYS A 105 -2.47 26.33 9.18
C LYS A 105 -1.73 25.33 10.05
N LEU A 106 -0.43 25.52 10.24
CA LEU A 106 0.44 24.64 11.01
C LEU A 106 0.15 24.72 12.52
N GLN A 107 -0.12 25.92 13.04
CA GLN A 107 -0.56 26.18 14.42
C GLN A 107 -1.93 25.56 14.70
N ASN A 108 -2.88 25.66 13.75
CA ASN A 108 -4.18 25.00 13.89
C ASN A 108 -4.04 23.48 13.90
N ALA A 109 -3.18 22.92 13.03
CA ALA A 109 -2.91 21.49 13.02
C ALA A 109 -2.26 21.00 14.32
N GLU A 110 -1.38 21.80 14.92
CA GLU A 110 -0.77 21.56 16.24
C GLU A 110 -1.82 21.51 17.34
N LYS A 111 -2.68 22.53 17.43
CA LYS A 111 -3.80 22.56 18.39
C LYS A 111 -4.71 21.35 18.24
N TRP A 112 -4.98 20.92 17.01
CA TRP A 112 -5.82 19.75 16.74
C TRP A 112 -5.11 18.46 17.14
N ALA A 113 -3.79 18.37 16.93
CA ALA A 113 -2.98 17.22 17.33
C ALA A 113 -2.90 17.10 18.85
N GLU A 114 -2.70 18.22 19.57
CA GLU A 114 -2.75 18.26 21.04
C GLU A 114 -4.12 17.82 21.57
N GLN A 115 -5.21 18.41 21.07
CA GLN A 115 -6.57 18.01 21.43
C GLN A 115 -6.86 16.53 21.13
N THR A 116 -6.36 16.02 20.01
CA THR A 116 -6.51 14.61 19.64
C THR A 116 -5.66 13.71 20.55
N GLY A 117 -4.45 14.13 20.91
CA GLY A 117 -3.57 13.42 21.83
C GLY A 117 -4.18 13.30 23.23
N GLU A 118 -4.72 14.39 23.76
CA GLU A 118 -5.47 14.42 25.02
C GLU A 118 -6.69 13.50 24.97
N ALA A 119 -7.49 13.58 23.89
CA ALA A 119 -8.65 12.71 23.70
C ALA A 119 -8.27 11.23 23.63
N LEU A 120 -7.19 10.89 22.91
CA LEU A 120 -6.67 9.52 22.84
C LEU A 120 -6.14 9.03 24.19
N GLN A 121 -5.48 9.90 24.96
CA GLN A 121 -5.03 9.57 26.31
C GLN A 121 -6.23 9.27 27.22
N ILE A 122 -7.29 10.08 27.16
CA ILE A 122 -8.54 9.85 27.90
C ILE A 122 -9.18 8.51 27.49
N ILE A 123 -9.26 8.23 26.19
CA ILE A 123 -9.79 6.95 25.68
C ILE A 123 -8.94 5.78 26.17
N GLN A 124 -7.61 5.93 26.15
CA GLN A 124 -6.70 4.88 26.59
C GLN A 124 -6.78 4.64 28.10
N GLU A 125 -6.90 5.69 28.90
CA GLU A 125 -7.14 5.60 30.35
C GLU A 125 -8.50 4.95 30.65
N ALA A 126 -9.55 5.28 29.88
CA ALA A 126 -10.88 4.66 29.99
C ALA A 126 -10.87 3.18 29.56
N GLU A 127 -10.17 2.83 28.48
CA GLU A 127 -9.97 1.45 28.07
C GLU A 127 -9.20 0.65 29.12
N ASP A 128 -8.16 1.24 29.70
CA ASP A 128 -7.37 0.59 30.75
C ASP A 128 -8.20 0.42 32.02
N ALA A 129 -9.09 1.36 32.36
CA ALA A 129 -10.06 1.24 33.45
C ALA A 129 -11.09 0.14 33.17
N LEU A 130 -11.65 0.06 31.96
CA LEU A 130 -12.58 -0.99 31.54
C LEU A 130 -11.93 -2.38 31.53
N LYS A 131 -10.68 -2.47 31.04
CA LYS A 131 -9.89 -3.71 31.07
C LYS A 131 -9.61 -4.12 32.52
N LYS A 132 -9.31 -3.18 33.42
CA LYS A 132 -9.19 -3.48 34.86
C LYS A 132 -10.50 -3.99 35.45
N GLY A 133 -11.64 -3.37 35.12
CA GLY A 133 -12.97 -3.78 35.59
C GLY A 133 -13.36 -5.20 35.14
N ARG A 134 -13.32 -5.49 33.84
CA ARG A 134 -13.63 -6.82 33.30
C ARG A 134 -12.70 -7.90 33.84
N ARG A 135 -11.42 -7.59 34.02
CA ARG A 135 -10.43 -8.53 34.57
C ARG A 135 -10.66 -8.83 36.05
N ALA A 136 -11.14 -7.87 36.84
CA ALA A 136 -11.51 -8.10 38.23
C ALA A 136 -12.75 -9.01 38.34
N GLU A 137 -13.76 -8.79 37.50
CA GLU A 137 -14.95 -9.65 37.42
C GLU A 137 -14.61 -11.09 37.00
N GLU A 138 -13.75 -11.26 35.98
CA GLU A 138 -13.28 -12.59 35.54
C GLU A 138 -12.48 -13.31 36.64
N ALA A 139 -11.63 -12.60 37.39
CA ALA A 139 -10.88 -13.17 38.52
C ALA A 139 -11.83 -13.63 39.65
N GLN A 140 -12.85 -12.82 39.98
CA GLN A 140 -13.84 -13.17 40.99
C GLN A 140 -14.68 -14.40 40.57
N GLN A 141 -15.10 -14.48 39.30
CA GLN A 141 -15.81 -15.66 38.79
C GLN A 141 -14.96 -16.93 38.84
N ARG A 142 -13.66 -16.82 38.57
CA ARG A 142 -12.72 -17.96 38.67
C ARG A 142 -12.48 -18.40 40.11
N GLN A 143 -12.37 -17.46 41.05
CA GLN A 143 -12.28 -17.76 42.48
C GLN A 143 -13.52 -18.52 42.98
N VAL A 144 -14.72 -18.09 42.59
CA VAL A 144 -15.97 -18.80 42.90
C VAL A 144 -15.96 -20.22 42.31
N ARG A 145 -15.46 -20.40 41.08
CA ARG A 145 -15.33 -21.73 40.47
C ARG A 145 -14.32 -22.62 41.19
N ARG A 146 -13.15 -22.10 41.59
CA ARG A 146 -12.15 -22.84 42.38
C ARG A 146 -12.69 -23.28 43.73
N GLY A 147 -13.39 -22.38 44.43
CA GLY A 147 -14.06 -22.70 45.70
C GLY A 147 -15.10 -23.81 45.55
N ARG A 148 -15.91 -23.81 44.48
CA ARG A 148 -16.86 -24.90 44.18
C ARG A 148 -16.18 -26.25 43.91
N LEU A 149 -14.95 -26.24 43.42
CA LEU A 149 -14.18 -27.44 43.10
C LEU A 149 -13.26 -27.89 44.25
N GLY A 150 -13.24 -27.17 45.38
CA GLY A 150 -12.38 -27.49 46.53
C GLY A 150 -10.88 -27.36 46.26
N LEU A 151 -10.48 -26.57 45.26
CA LEU A 151 -9.08 -26.41 44.86
C LEU A 151 -8.40 -25.29 45.70
N PRO A 152 -7.32 -25.59 46.45
CA PRO A 152 -6.58 -24.57 47.21
C PRO A 152 -5.80 -23.62 46.28
N GLU A 153 -5.24 -22.55 46.86
CA GLU A 153 -4.30 -21.68 46.14
C GLU A 153 -3.02 -22.46 45.79
N LEU A 154 -2.37 -22.16 44.66
CA LEU A 154 -1.19 -22.92 44.21
C LEU A 154 -0.06 -22.86 45.24
N ARG A 155 0.07 -21.73 45.95
CA ARG A 155 1.04 -21.57 47.04
C ARG A 155 0.77 -22.52 48.20
N GLU A 156 -0.49 -22.70 48.56
CA GLU A 156 -0.92 -23.61 49.61
C GLU A 156 -0.79 -25.07 49.16
N ALA A 157 -1.15 -25.36 47.90
CA ALA A 157 -0.97 -26.68 47.29
C ALA A 157 0.51 -27.10 47.26
N LEU A 158 1.41 -26.21 46.83
CA LEU A 158 2.85 -26.49 46.76
C LEU A 158 3.52 -26.50 48.14
N GLY A 159 3.04 -25.67 49.07
CA GLY A 159 3.46 -25.71 50.47
C GLY A 159 3.13 -27.05 51.14
N ASN A 160 1.96 -27.62 50.84
CA ASN A 160 1.54 -28.92 51.38
C ASN A 160 2.38 -30.11 50.87
N VAL A 161 3.09 -29.98 49.74
CA VAL A 161 4.06 -30.99 49.25
C VAL A 161 5.52 -30.61 49.54
N GLY A 162 5.76 -29.62 50.40
CA GLY A 162 7.10 -29.28 50.90
C GLY A 162 8.01 -28.59 49.89
N TRP A 163 7.45 -28.01 48.82
CA TRP A 163 8.21 -27.26 47.82
C TRP A 163 8.17 -25.76 48.15
N ASP A 164 9.17 -25.29 48.91
CA ASP A 164 9.36 -23.86 49.19
C ASP A 164 10.27 -23.20 48.14
N LEU A 165 9.68 -22.84 47.00
CA LEU A 165 10.33 -22.15 45.88
C LEU A 165 10.03 -20.64 45.86
N THR A 166 9.78 -20.04 47.03
CA THR A 166 9.19 -18.70 47.17
C THR A 166 9.86 -17.61 46.32
N ALA A 167 11.18 -17.48 46.33
CA ALA A 167 11.86 -16.41 45.59
C ALA A 167 11.81 -16.57 44.05
N GLU A 168 11.86 -17.80 43.53
CA GLU A 168 11.91 -18.07 42.08
C GLU A 168 10.51 -18.18 41.46
N MET A 169 9.55 -18.68 42.24
CA MET A 169 8.16 -18.87 41.83
C MET A 169 7.29 -17.67 42.15
N GLU A 170 7.81 -16.61 42.78
CA GLU A 170 7.07 -15.37 43.06
C GLU A 170 6.31 -14.83 41.83
N PRO A 171 6.87 -14.79 40.59
CA PRO A 171 6.12 -14.35 39.41
C PRO A 171 4.96 -15.29 39.05
N VAL A 172 5.10 -16.58 39.34
CA VAL A 172 4.11 -17.63 39.10
C VAL A 172 3.02 -17.59 40.18
N TYR A 173 3.38 -17.34 41.44
CA TYR A 173 2.46 -17.07 42.54
C TYR A 173 1.69 -15.77 42.33
N GLU A 174 2.33 -14.72 41.82
CA GLU A 174 1.67 -13.49 41.39
C GLU A 174 0.64 -13.76 40.28
N GLN A 175 0.97 -14.67 39.35
CA GLN A 175 0.07 -15.09 38.28
C GLN A 175 -1.08 -16.00 38.77
N ASP A 176 -0.83 -16.88 39.75
CA ASP A 176 -1.87 -17.72 40.38
C ASP A 176 -2.77 -16.90 41.30
N ALA A 177 -2.25 -15.95 42.07
CA ALA A 177 -3.03 -14.98 42.82
C ALA A 177 -3.93 -14.14 41.89
N TRP A 178 -3.46 -13.86 40.68
CA TRP A 178 -4.26 -13.27 39.60
C TRP A 178 -5.36 -14.20 39.08
N ASN A 179 -5.15 -15.52 39.14
CA ASN A 179 -6.07 -16.56 38.67
C ASN A 179 -6.98 -17.15 39.77
N GLY A 180 -6.73 -16.86 41.06
CA GLY A 180 -7.41 -17.49 42.18
C GLY A 180 -7.80 -16.59 43.35
N ALA A 181 -7.02 -15.54 43.67
CA ALA A 181 -7.20 -14.76 44.90
C ALA A 181 -7.84 -13.36 44.71
N GLY A 182 -8.03 -12.90 43.46
CA GLY A 182 -8.79 -11.70 43.14
C GLY A 182 -8.11 -10.34 43.42
N LYS A 183 -6.81 -10.31 43.77
CA LYS A 183 -6.08 -9.04 44.00
C LYS A 183 -5.11 -8.75 42.85
N ALA A 184 -5.31 -7.63 42.15
CA ALA A 184 -4.42 -7.20 41.07
C ALA A 184 -3.10 -6.61 41.61
N PRO A 185 -1.91 -7.05 41.13
CA PRO A 185 -0.65 -6.47 41.54
C PRO A 185 -0.47 -5.05 40.98
N LYS A 186 0.11 -4.16 41.79
CA LYS A 186 0.49 -2.80 41.37
C LYS A 186 1.65 -2.89 40.38
N ARG A 187 1.39 -2.67 39.08
CA ARG A 187 2.44 -2.66 38.04
C ARG A 187 3.55 -1.65 38.38
N LYS A 188 4.80 -2.12 38.48
CA LYS A 188 5.99 -1.25 38.33
C LYS A 188 6.05 -0.76 36.88
N LYS A 189 6.05 0.56 36.68
CA LYS A 189 6.12 1.18 35.34
C LYS A 189 7.43 0.78 34.66
N ALA A 190 7.35 0.29 33.42
CA ALA A 190 8.51 -0.04 32.61
C ALA A 190 9.37 1.22 32.40
N GLN A 191 10.65 1.11 32.75
CA GLN A 191 11.65 2.16 32.60
C GLN A 191 11.91 2.37 31.09
N LYS A 192 11.48 3.52 30.54
CA LYS A 192 11.73 3.86 29.13
C LYS A 192 13.23 4.09 28.94
N ARG A 193 13.91 3.16 28.26
CA ARG A 193 15.26 3.36 27.74
C ARG A 193 15.19 4.32 26.54
N GLY A 194 15.21 5.62 26.82
CA GLY A 194 15.50 6.65 25.83
C GLY A 194 16.81 7.35 26.24
N VAL A 195 17.70 7.58 25.28
CA VAL A 195 18.91 8.39 25.51
C VAL A 195 18.45 9.79 25.93
N GLU A 196 18.69 10.16 27.18
CA GLU A 196 18.33 11.47 27.73
C GLU A 196 19.33 12.53 27.23
N LEU A 197 19.04 13.12 26.06
CA LEU A 197 19.56 14.44 25.73
C LEU A 197 18.77 15.44 26.58
N GLN A 198 19.38 15.91 27.67
CA GLN A 198 18.82 16.96 28.52
C GLN A 198 19.80 18.13 28.61
N GLY A 199 19.31 19.36 28.44
CA GLY A 199 20.11 20.57 28.57
C GLY A 199 19.78 21.63 27.53
N THR A 200 20.31 22.83 27.75
CA THR A 200 20.18 23.98 26.84
C THR A 200 21.50 24.24 26.14
N PHE A 201 21.47 24.31 24.81
CA PHE A 201 22.64 24.46 23.96
C PHE A 201 22.52 25.70 23.08
N LYS A 202 23.61 26.44 22.92
CA LYS A 202 23.69 27.56 21.97
C LYS A 202 24.07 27.03 20.58
N ILE A 203 23.28 27.36 19.58
CA ILE A 203 23.55 26.96 18.20
C ILE A 203 24.68 27.82 17.63
N GLN A 204 25.73 27.16 17.16
CA GLN A 204 26.82 27.76 16.39
C GLN A 204 26.78 27.18 14.99
N VAL A 205 26.51 28.03 14.00
CA VAL A 205 26.50 27.62 12.59
C VAL A 205 27.93 27.53 12.09
N VAL A 206 28.30 26.38 11.56
CA VAL A 206 29.60 26.12 10.96
C VAL A 206 29.43 26.27 9.45
N GLN A 207 29.96 27.37 8.90
CA GLN A 207 29.90 27.65 7.47
C GLN A 207 30.88 26.72 6.74
N ALA A 208 30.33 25.74 6.05
CA ALA A 208 31.07 24.89 5.14
C ALA A 208 31.19 25.56 3.76
N THR A 209 32.39 25.54 3.18
CA THR A 209 32.54 25.78 1.74
C THR A 209 31.91 24.61 0.96
N ALA A 210 31.60 24.79 -0.34
CA ALA A 210 30.97 23.76 -1.15
C ALA A 210 31.74 22.42 -1.23
N THR A 211 33.04 22.44 -0.88
CA THR A 211 33.93 21.26 -0.82
C THR A 211 34.06 20.64 0.58
N GLN A 212 33.47 21.27 1.61
CA GLN A 212 33.59 20.89 3.02
C GLN A 212 32.25 20.42 3.61
N CYS A 213 31.56 19.49 2.95
CA CYS A 213 30.29 18.98 3.46
C CYS A 213 30.49 17.79 4.40
N THR A 214 29.62 17.66 5.41
CA THR A 214 29.64 16.49 6.30
C THR A 214 28.84 15.35 5.65
N PRO A 215 29.46 14.19 5.34
CA PRO A 215 28.75 13.08 4.73
C PRO A 215 27.87 12.35 5.75
N VAL A 216 26.60 12.16 5.41
CA VAL A 216 25.61 11.46 6.25
C VAL A 216 24.96 10.34 5.45
N GLY A 217 25.13 9.10 5.91
CA GLY A 217 24.42 7.95 5.38
C GLY A 217 23.00 7.87 5.94
N PHE A 218 21.99 7.54 5.14
CA PHE A 218 20.65 7.22 5.63
C PHE A 218 20.24 5.83 5.17
N TRP A 219 19.55 5.10 6.05
CA TRP A 219 18.92 3.82 5.73
C TRP A 219 17.53 3.74 6.33
N SER A 220 16.65 2.95 5.68
CA SER A 220 15.34 2.59 6.22
C SER A 220 15.48 1.38 7.14
N LEU A 221 14.78 1.39 8.28
CA LEU A 221 14.79 0.30 9.27
C LEU A 221 14.59 -1.08 8.61
N GLY A 222 15.67 -1.87 8.59
CA GLY A 222 15.76 -3.22 8.05
C GLY A 222 17.18 -3.81 8.22
N ASP A 223 17.24 -4.99 8.82
CA ASP A 223 18.31 -6.02 8.91
C ASP A 223 19.76 -5.66 9.30
N LEU A 224 20.16 -4.39 9.44
CA LEU A 224 21.51 -3.99 9.91
C LEU A 224 21.48 -3.48 11.36
N GLN A 225 22.27 -4.09 12.23
CA GLN A 225 22.54 -3.57 13.59
C GLN A 225 23.72 -2.61 13.56
N MET A 226 23.83 -1.72 14.54
CA MET A 226 25.00 -0.82 14.65
C MET A 226 26.31 -1.58 14.78
N GLU A 227 26.28 -2.76 15.39
CA GLU A 227 27.41 -3.66 15.55
C GLU A 227 27.99 -4.10 14.20
N ASP A 228 27.16 -4.25 13.17
CA ASP A 228 27.59 -4.61 11.81
C ASP A 228 28.31 -3.47 11.09
N LEU A 229 28.17 -2.23 11.58
CA LEU A 229 28.65 -1.00 10.96
C LEU A 229 29.92 -0.43 11.62
N GLN A 230 30.31 -0.90 12.82
CA GLN A 230 31.45 -0.37 13.58
C GLN A 230 32.79 -0.45 12.82
N ASP A 231 32.98 -1.51 12.03
CA ASP A 231 34.23 -1.78 11.31
C ASP A 231 34.19 -1.35 9.83
N VAL A 232 33.13 -0.65 9.39
CA VAL A 232 32.94 -0.33 7.97
C VAL A 232 33.64 0.95 7.59
N THR A 233 34.51 0.87 6.58
CA THR A 233 35.09 2.04 5.91
C THR A 233 34.46 2.24 4.53
N PHE A 234 34.08 3.47 4.20
CA PHE A 234 33.54 3.84 2.89
C PHE A 234 34.59 4.59 2.06
N ARG A 235 34.66 4.31 0.75
CA ARG A 235 35.50 5.07 -0.19
C ARG A 235 34.66 5.92 -1.12
N ARG A 236 35.01 7.19 -1.29
CA ARG A 236 34.29 8.15 -2.14
C ARG A 236 34.81 8.18 -3.58
N TYR A 237 33.89 7.98 -4.51
CA TYR A 237 34.10 8.03 -5.94
C TYR A 237 33.24 9.14 -6.53
N GLU A 238 33.86 10.03 -7.29
CA GLU A 238 33.15 10.98 -8.14
C GLU A 238 32.93 10.31 -9.50
N THR A 239 31.67 10.23 -9.91
CA THR A 239 31.26 9.71 -11.21
C THR A 239 30.63 10.82 -12.03
N ARG A 240 31.09 11.01 -13.26
CA ARG A 240 30.48 11.96 -14.20
C ARG A 240 29.78 11.19 -15.32
N LYS A 241 28.45 11.36 -15.44
CA LYS A 241 27.65 10.81 -16.53
C LYS A 241 26.75 11.89 -17.11
N LEU A 242 26.85 12.14 -18.42
CA LEU A 242 25.93 13.00 -19.18
C LEU A 242 25.74 14.43 -18.59
N GLY A 243 26.81 15.02 -18.04
CA GLY A 243 26.75 16.36 -17.43
C GLY A 243 26.28 16.40 -15.97
N HIS A 244 25.90 15.26 -15.39
CA HIS A 244 25.61 15.13 -13.96
C HIS A 244 26.81 14.57 -13.20
N GLN A 245 27.15 15.21 -12.09
CA GLN A 245 28.17 14.77 -11.14
C GLN A 245 27.47 14.03 -10.01
N ALA A 246 27.83 12.77 -9.78
CA ALA A 246 27.27 11.96 -8.70
C ALA A 246 28.39 11.36 -7.85
N PHE A 247 28.22 11.36 -6.53
CA PHE A 247 29.14 10.76 -5.59
C PHE A 247 28.65 9.38 -5.16
N GLU A 248 29.52 8.38 -5.22
CA GLU A 248 29.24 7.02 -4.76
C GLU A 248 30.22 6.66 -3.65
N LEU A 249 29.71 6.04 -2.58
CA LEU A 249 30.46 5.55 -1.44
C LEU A 249 30.38 4.02 -1.43
N LEU A 250 31.51 3.32 -1.46
CA LEU A 250 31.55 1.86 -1.39
C LEU A 250 32.16 1.40 -0.07
N GLY A 251 31.42 0.58 0.68
CA GLY A 251 31.85 -0.01 1.95
C GLY A 251 31.71 -1.54 1.94
N LYS A 252 32.49 -2.22 2.76
CA LYS A 252 32.39 -3.67 2.97
C LYS A 252 32.19 -3.94 4.46
N ALA A 253 31.10 -4.63 4.81
CA ALA A 253 30.86 -5.16 6.14
C ALA A 253 31.21 -6.66 6.18
N LYS A 254 31.25 -7.26 7.37
CA LYS A 254 31.59 -8.69 7.54
C LYS A 254 30.65 -9.63 6.77
N SER A 255 29.37 -9.28 6.67
CA SER A 255 28.29 -10.12 6.12
C SER A 255 27.75 -9.66 4.75
N CYS A 256 28.02 -8.44 4.32
CA CYS A 256 27.45 -7.85 3.11
C CYS A 256 28.35 -6.80 2.46
N GLU A 257 28.14 -6.53 1.18
CA GLU A 257 28.68 -5.34 0.54
C GLU A 257 27.67 -4.20 0.69
N LEU A 258 28.15 -3.04 1.15
CA LEU A 258 27.33 -1.86 1.37
C LEU A 258 27.64 -0.84 0.28
N ARG A 259 26.64 -0.49 -0.52
CA ARG A 259 26.74 0.54 -1.55
C ARG A 259 25.95 1.75 -1.11
N LEU A 260 26.63 2.88 -0.98
CA LEU A 260 26.02 4.15 -0.60
C LEU A 260 25.97 5.04 -1.83
N PHE A 261 24.77 5.30 -2.34
CA PHE A 261 24.58 6.19 -3.48
C PHE A 261 24.33 7.60 -2.95
N GLY A 262 25.21 8.54 -3.29
CA GLY A 262 25.01 9.96 -3.02
C GLY A 262 23.81 10.44 -3.80
N LYS A 263 22.87 11.06 -3.08
CA LYS A 263 21.73 11.70 -3.72
C LYS A 263 21.93 13.19 -3.56
N GLU A 264 22.08 13.89 -4.68
CA GLU A 264 22.30 15.34 -4.69
C GLU A 264 21.11 16.10 -4.08
N GLU A 265 19.90 15.51 -4.05
CA GLU A 265 18.70 16.17 -3.52
C GLU A 265 17.74 15.22 -2.77
N LEU A 266 17.44 15.52 -1.50
CA LEU A 266 16.31 14.99 -0.74
C LEU A 266 14.96 15.61 -1.18
N GLY A 267 14.84 16.06 -2.44
CA GLY A 267 13.68 16.82 -2.92
C GLY A 267 13.66 18.24 -2.35
N GLU A 268 12.50 18.71 -1.88
CA GLU A 268 12.29 20.08 -1.36
C GLU A 268 12.90 20.33 0.04
N SER A 269 13.68 19.41 0.59
CA SER A 269 14.24 19.51 1.94
C SER A 269 15.75 19.29 1.98
N ARG A 270 16.44 20.05 2.82
CA ARG A 270 17.85 19.90 3.16
C ARG A 270 18.00 19.25 4.54
N LEU A 271 19.10 18.53 4.74
CA LEU A 271 19.46 17.93 6.02
C LEU A 271 20.60 18.72 6.66
N LEU A 272 20.46 19.05 7.93
CA LEU A 272 21.52 19.62 8.76
C LEU A 272 21.94 18.59 9.81
N LEU A 273 23.24 18.50 10.05
CA LEU A 273 23.81 17.72 11.13
C LEU A 273 24.18 18.67 12.27
N GLY A 274 23.73 18.36 13.47
CA GLY A 274 24.13 18.99 14.72
C GLY A 274 25.07 18.08 15.50
N ALA A 275 26.24 18.58 15.89
CA ALA A 275 27.19 17.88 16.74
C ALA A 275 27.33 18.63 18.08
N PHE A 276 27.26 17.91 19.20
CA PHE A 276 27.35 18.52 20.53
C PHE A 276 28.82 18.72 20.94
N SER A 277 29.17 19.95 21.30
CA SER A 277 30.49 20.31 21.85
C SER A 277 30.29 21.15 23.12
N GLY A 278 30.35 20.50 24.28
CA GLY A 278 30.05 21.13 25.57
C GLY A 278 28.63 21.72 25.62
N SER A 279 28.52 23.04 25.83
CA SER A 279 27.26 23.79 25.85
C SER A 279 26.81 24.31 24.47
N LYS A 280 27.51 23.91 23.40
CA LYS A 280 27.24 24.35 22.03
C LYS A 280 26.71 23.20 21.18
N LEU A 281 25.83 23.55 20.25
CA LEU A 281 25.40 22.69 19.16
C LEU A 281 25.97 23.24 17.85
N LEU A 282 27.00 22.57 17.32
CA LEU A 282 27.62 22.91 16.04
C LEU A 282 26.73 22.41 14.91
N LEU A 283 26.23 23.31 14.05
CA LEU A 283 25.26 22.99 13.01
C LEU A 283 25.86 23.22 11.62
N SER A 284 25.82 22.22 10.74
CA SER A 284 26.28 22.33 9.35
C SER A 284 25.38 21.58 8.37
N ALA A 285 25.49 21.94 7.10
CA ALA A 285 24.81 21.24 6.01
C ALA A 285 25.40 19.85 5.79
N ALA A 286 24.53 18.86 5.64
CA ALA A 286 24.91 17.47 5.43
C ALA A 286 24.72 17.05 3.96
N GLU A 287 25.69 16.30 3.43
CA GLU A 287 25.57 15.60 2.15
C GLU A 287 24.98 14.21 2.41
N VAL A 288 23.88 13.87 1.75
CA VAL A 288 23.06 12.72 2.13
C VAL A 288 23.24 11.55 1.16
N TYR A 289 23.62 10.39 1.71
CA TYR A 289 23.88 9.15 0.97
C TYR A 289 22.87 8.08 1.33
N ARG A 290 22.25 7.43 0.34
CA ARG A 290 21.35 6.30 0.56
C ARG A 290 22.14 5.00 0.67
N ILE A 291 21.99 4.28 1.79
CA ILE A 291 22.58 2.95 1.97
C ILE A 291 21.72 1.89 1.27
N GLU A 292 22.33 1.12 0.37
CA GLU A 292 21.79 -0.10 -0.23
C GLU A 292 22.68 -1.29 0.16
N VAL A 293 22.04 -2.38 0.60
CA VAL A 293 22.70 -3.59 1.09
C VAL A 293 22.65 -4.64 0.00
N GLU A 294 23.80 -4.99 -0.56
CA GLU A 294 23.91 -6.12 -1.48
C GLU A 294 24.39 -7.35 -0.69
N PRO A 295 23.57 -8.41 -0.59
CA PRO A 295 24.03 -9.65 0.02
C PRO A 295 25.18 -10.21 -0.82
N LYS A 296 26.28 -10.57 -0.14
CA LYS A 296 27.47 -11.12 -0.78
C LYS A 296 27.06 -12.39 -1.54
N GLU A 297 27.12 -12.37 -2.88
CA GLU A 297 26.90 -13.57 -3.67
C GLU A 297 27.96 -14.61 -3.27
N ALA A 298 27.52 -15.67 -2.60
CA ALA A 298 28.38 -16.81 -2.29
C ALA A 298 28.69 -17.53 -3.61
N ALA A 299 29.97 -17.76 -3.89
CA ALA A 299 30.41 -18.56 -5.03
C ALA A 299 29.72 -19.94 -5.00
N PRO A 300 29.27 -20.47 -6.16
CA PRO A 300 28.51 -21.70 -6.20
C PRO A 300 29.43 -22.87 -5.86
N LYS A 301 29.24 -23.47 -4.68
CA LYS A 301 29.71 -24.84 -4.44
C LYS A 301 28.63 -25.78 -4.96
N ALA A 302 28.89 -26.32 -6.15
CA ALA A 302 28.14 -27.42 -6.72
C ALA A 302 28.28 -28.65 -5.81
N GLU A 303 27.13 -29.19 -5.38
CA GLU A 303 26.84 -30.63 -5.17
C GLU A 303 25.65 -30.89 -4.21
N GLU A 304 25.06 -29.88 -3.55
CA GLU A 304 23.84 -30.03 -2.72
C GLU A 304 22.55 -29.45 -3.36
N GLU A 305 22.52 -29.25 -4.68
CA GLU A 305 21.43 -28.51 -5.33
C GLU A 305 20.10 -29.27 -5.48
N ALA A 306 20.09 -30.61 -5.46
CA ALA A 306 18.85 -31.37 -5.66
C ALA A 306 17.94 -31.35 -4.42
N THR A 307 18.52 -31.53 -3.23
CA THR A 307 17.80 -31.59 -1.95
C THR A 307 17.43 -30.19 -1.42
N LEU A 308 18.30 -29.20 -1.59
CA LEU A 308 18.02 -27.80 -1.22
C LEU A 308 17.00 -27.15 -2.18
N SER A 309 16.98 -27.51 -3.45
CA SER A 309 15.94 -27.05 -4.40
C SER A 309 14.55 -27.56 -3.99
N ILE A 310 14.43 -28.84 -3.62
CA ILE A 310 13.19 -29.43 -3.15
C ILE A 310 12.77 -28.83 -1.79
N TYR A 311 13.71 -28.62 -0.87
CA TYR A 311 13.43 -27.95 0.40
C TYR A 311 13.03 -26.48 0.19
N ARG A 312 13.68 -25.74 -0.71
CA ARG A 312 13.32 -24.36 -1.07
C ARG A 312 11.98 -24.30 -1.79
N GLN A 313 11.65 -25.27 -2.64
CA GLN A 313 10.33 -25.37 -3.28
C GLN A 313 9.24 -25.73 -2.29
N LYS A 314 9.48 -26.68 -1.37
CA LYS A 314 8.53 -27.04 -0.29
C LYS A 314 8.37 -25.92 0.74
N ARG A 315 9.46 -25.23 1.09
CA ARG A 315 9.46 -24.06 1.97
C ARG A 315 8.83 -22.84 1.30
N LYS A 316 9.04 -22.63 0.00
CA LYS A 316 8.37 -21.58 -0.78
C LYS A 316 6.88 -21.89 -0.96
N ALA A 317 6.49 -23.14 -1.21
CA ALA A 317 5.10 -23.59 -1.23
C ALA A 317 4.43 -23.45 0.15
N ALA A 318 5.15 -23.77 1.24
CA ALA A 318 4.69 -23.52 2.60
C ALA A 318 4.54 -22.01 2.87
N ILE A 319 5.52 -21.19 2.51
CA ILE A 319 5.48 -19.73 2.67
C ILE A 319 4.37 -19.08 1.82
N GLU A 320 4.12 -19.60 0.61
CA GLU A 320 3.08 -19.12 -0.31
C GLU A 320 1.66 -19.59 0.10
N SER A 321 1.54 -20.73 0.79
CA SER A 321 0.27 -21.21 1.34
C SER A 321 -0.18 -20.45 2.61
N PHE A 322 0.76 -19.87 3.36
CA PHE A 322 0.50 -19.11 4.59
C PHE A 322 0.50 -17.59 4.34
N GLY A 323 -0.48 -17.12 3.57
CA GLY A 323 -0.69 -15.70 3.30
C GLY A 323 -1.12 -14.90 4.52
N THR A 324 -0.17 -14.44 5.36
CA THR A 324 -0.14 -13.14 6.07
C THR A 324 1.01 -13.09 7.09
N ALA A 325 2.15 -12.51 6.73
CA ALA A 325 3.30 -12.31 7.65
C ALA A 325 2.93 -11.55 8.94
N LYS A 326 1.86 -10.73 8.91
CA LYS A 326 1.31 -10.02 10.09
C LYS A 326 0.48 -10.92 11.02
N LYS A 327 -0.17 -11.98 10.49
CA LYS A 327 -0.81 -13.03 11.30
C LYS A 327 0.20 -14.05 11.79
N MET A 328 1.24 -14.37 11.02
CA MET A 328 2.32 -15.25 11.47
C MET A 328 3.08 -14.68 12.67
N ARG A 329 3.45 -13.38 12.70
CA ARG A 329 4.08 -12.81 13.92
C ARG A 329 3.18 -12.89 15.17
N PHE A 330 1.86 -12.81 15.00
CA PHE A 330 0.89 -12.98 16.07
C PHE A 330 0.73 -14.46 16.45
N PHE A 331 0.77 -15.37 15.48
CA PHE A 331 0.72 -16.83 15.67
C PHE A 331 2.01 -17.41 16.24
N THR A 332 3.19 -16.93 15.86
CA THR A 332 4.47 -17.34 16.43
C THR A 332 4.57 -16.88 17.88
N GLN A 333 4.10 -15.66 18.21
CA GLN A 333 4.00 -15.21 19.62
C GLN A 333 2.93 -15.95 20.44
N VAL A 334 1.88 -16.47 19.80
CA VAL A 334 0.84 -17.28 20.46
C VAL A 334 1.27 -18.74 20.56
N ASN A 335 1.97 -19.29 19.57
CA ASN A 335 2.56 -20.64 19.58
C ASN A 335 3.75 -20.72 20.51
N GLU A 336 4.66 -19.74 20.55
CA GLU A 336 5.74 -19.69 21.54
C GLU A 336 5.19 -19.55 22.97
N ARG A 337 3.99 -18.99 23.14
CA ARG A 337 3.25 -18.97 24.43
C ARG A 337 2.55 -20.29 24.72
N LEU A 338 2.03 -20.98 23.72
CA LEU A 338 1.37 -22.28 23.85
C LEU A 338 2.38 -23.42 24.04
N GLU A 339 3.52 -23.39 23.36
CA GLU A 339 4.64 -24.34 23.50
C GLU A 339 5.24 -24.26 24.91
N ARG A 340 5.34 -23.06 25.49
CA ARG A 340 5.71 -22.87 26.91
C ARG A 340 4.63 -23.31 27.91
N GLN A 341 3.41 -23.58 27.45
CA GLN A 341 2.28 -24.05 28.27
C GLN A 341 1.93 -25.53 28.04
N CYS A 342 2.56 -26.20 27.06
CA CYS A 342 2.25 -27.58 26.67
C CYS A 342 3.22 -28.63 27.24
N GLU A 343 4.05 -28.29 28.22
CA GLU A 343 4.91 -29.28 28.91
C GLU A 343 4.15 -30.18 29.91
N VAL A 344 2.82 -30.07 30.04
CA VAL A 344 2.06 -30.87 31.02
C VAL A 344 0.84 -31.54 30.38
N ALA A 345 0.95 -32.85 30.20
CA ALA A 345 -0.11 -33.86 30.10
C ALA A 345 -1.44 -33.46 29.41
N ASN A 346 -1.46 -33.43 28.06
CA ASN A 346 -2.61 -33.80 27.20
C ASN A 346 -2.37 -33.46 25.72
N LEU A 347 -1.17 -33.76 25.22
CA LEU A 347 -0.75 -33.39 23.86
C LEU A 347 -1.61 -34.07 22.77
N GLU A 348 -2.10 -35.29 23.02
CA GLU A 348 -2.99 -36.01 22.10
C GLU A 348 -4.38 -35.39 21.97
N ASN A 349 -4.97 -34.92 23.08
CA ASN A 349 -6.27 -34.24 23.04
C ASN A 349 -6.18 -32.87 22.37
N TYR A 350 -5.10 -32.12 22.61
CA TYR A 350 -4.86 -30.84 21.93
C TYR A 350 -4.57 -31.01 20.44
N LEU A 351 -3.81 -32.05 20.05
CA LEU A 351 -3.61 -32.37 18.63
C LEU A 351 -4.92 -32.81 17.97
N GLY A 352 -5.79 -33.53 18.69
CA GLY A 352 -7.14 -33.86 18.25
C GLY A 352 -7.99 -32.61 18.01
N GLU A 353 -8.09 -31.71 18.98
CA GLU A 353 -8.85 -30.45 18.85
C GLU A 353 -8.29 -29.52 17.77
N VAL A 354 -6.96 -29.42 17.66
CA VAL A 354 -6.31 -28.62 16.62
C VAL A 354 -6.54 -29.23 15.25
N SER A 355 -6.44 -30.55 15.09
CA SER A 355 -6.76 -31.25 13.84
C SER A 355 -8.22 -31.07 13.46
N GLN A 356 -9.15 -31.17 14.42
CA GLN A 356 -10.58 -30.98 14.19
C GLN A 356 -10.91 -29.54 13.80
N ARG A 357 -10.29 -28.55 14.46
CA ARG A 357 -10.40 -27.12 14.07
C ARG A 357 -9.75 -26.83 12.73
N LEU A 358 -8.66 -27.52 12.38
CA LEU A 358 -8.00 -27.40 11.09
C LEU A 358 -8.86 -28.01 9.98
N GLU A 359 -9.50 -29.15 10.22
CA GLU A 359 -10.50 -29.74 9.32
C GLU A 359 -11.75 -28.87 9.17
N GLU A 360 -12.27 -28.31 10.27
CA GLU A 360 -13.38 -27.34 10.22
C GLU A 360 -13.00 -26.06 9.48
N GLN A 361 -11.75 -25.61 9.60
CA GLN A 361 -11.22 -24.47 8.82
C GLN A 361 -11.00 -24.82 7.35
N LEU A 362 -10.51 -26.01 7.02
CA LEU A 362 -10.40 -26.49 5.64
C LEU A 362 -11.79 -26.66 5.01
N LYS A 363 -12.78 -27.12 5.79
CA LYS A 363 -14.20 -27.19 5.38
C LYS A 363 -14.82 -25.80 5.18
N THR A 364 -14.38 -24.78 5.93
CA THR A 364 -14.86 -23.38 5.79
C THR A 364 -14.02 -22.51 4.86
N GLN A 365 -12.84 -22.99 4.42
CA GLN A 365 -12.02 -22.32 3.42
C GLN A 365 -12.70 -22.49 2.06
N LYS A 366 -13.65 -21.59 1.74
CA LYS A 366 -14.25 -21.49 0.40
C LYS A 366 -13.12 -21.63 -0.63
N SER A 367 -13.23 -22.63 -1.49
CA SER A 367 -12.24 -22.89 -2.54
C SER A 367 -11.94 -21.60 -3.31
N HIS A 368 -10.73 -21.45 -3.83
CA HIS A 368 -10.37 -20.27 -4.62
C HIS A 368 -11.35 -20.04 -5.78
N GLU A 369 -11.87 -21.14 -6.33
CA GLU A 369 -12.93 -21.13 -7.33
C GLU A 369 -14.24 -20.56 -6.81
N ALA A 370 -14.69 -20.95 -5.61
CA ALA A 370 -15.89 -20.38 -4.99
C ALA A 370 -15.76 -18.87 -4.73
N LYS A 371 -14.57 -18.39 -4.33
CA LYS A 371 -14.30 -16.96 -4.14
C LYS A 371 -14.26 -16.19 -5.47
N ASP A 372 -13.69 -16.78 -6.52
CA ASP A 372 -13.70 -16.19 -7.87
C ASP A 372 -15.12 -16.12 -8.42
N GLN A 373 -15.91 -17.18 -8.27
CA GLN A 373 -17.32 -17.20 -8.66
C GLN A 373 -18.13 -16.15 -7.89
N GLU A 374 -17.94 -16.01 -6.58
CA GLU A 374 -18.58 -14.97 -5.76
C GLU A 374 -18.18 -13.57 -6.25
N THR A 375 -16.89 -13.35 -6.53
CA THR A 375 -16.40 -12.07 -7.09
C THR A 375 -17.01 -11.77 -8.45
N LYS A 376 -17.09 -12.77 -9.33
CA LYS A 376 -17.73 -12.65 -10.65
C LYS A 376 -19.21 -12.32 -10.55
N ARG A 377 -19.93 -12.95 -9.62
CA ARG A 377 -21.35 -12.62 -9.37
C ARG A 377 -21.56 -11.18 -8.89
N HIS A 378 -20.56 -10.58 -8.24
CA HIS A 378 -20.60 -9.16 -7.84
C HIS A 378 -20.22 -8.19 -8.97
N ILE A 379 -19.32 -8.59 -9.87
CA ILE A 379 -18.74 -7.71 -10.91
C ILE A 379 -19.48 -7.83 -12.25
N LEU A 380 -19.86 -9.04 -12.65
CA LEU A 380 -20.50 -9.30 -13.93
C LEU A 380 -22.02 -9.13 -13.81
N PRO A 381 -22.72 -8.77 -14.90
CA PRO A 381 -24.15 -8.97 -15.00
C PRO A 381 -24.52 -10.41 -14.68
N ARG A 382 -25.74 -10.62 -14.17
CA ARG A 382 -26.23 -11.97 -13.88
C ARG A 382 -26.04 -12.84 -15.10
N PHE A 383 -25.44 -14.00 -14.86
CA PHE A 383 -25.10 -14.94 -15.90
C PHE A 383 -25.46 -16.36 -15.51
N GLN A 384 -25.74 -17.17 -16.51
CA GLN A 384 -26.04 -18.59 -16.36
C GLN A 384 -25.21 -19.40 -17.37
N ASP A 385 -24.97 -20.67 -17.03
CA ASP A 385 -24.43 -21.63 -17.98
C ASP A 385 -25.56 -21.99 -18.97
N ALA A 386 -25.47 -21.44 -20.18
CA ALA A 386 -26.42 -21.68 -21.27
C ALA A 386 -25.72 -22.30 -22.47
N ASP A 387 -26.43 -23.16 -23.20
CA ASP A 387 -25.93 -23.80 -24.43
C ASP A 387 -25.71 -22.78 -25.55
N GLU A 388 -26.62 -21.80 -25.65
CA GLU A 388 -26.50 -20.70 -26.59
C GLU A 388 -25.85 -19.47 -25.96
N PRO A 389 -24.79 -18.90 -26.55
CA PRO A 389 -24.08 -17.76 -25.97
C PRO A 389 -24.94 -16.51 -25.73
N ILE A 390 -26.02 -16.34 -26.50
CA ILE A 390 -26.95 -15.21 -26.35
C ILE A 390 -27.74 -15.25 -25.05
N ASN A 391 -27.89 -16.42 -24.44
CA ASN A 391 -28.67 -16.62 -23.23
C ASN A 391 -27.81 -16.51 -21.96
N ILE A 392 -26.48 -16.37 -22.09
CA ILE A 392 -25.57 -16.28 -20.95
C ILE A 392 -25.90 -15.07 -20.08
N TYR A 393 -26.10 -13.88 -20.66
CA TYR A 393 -26.31 -12.62 -19.93
C TYR A 393 -27.69 -12.00 -20.12
N ALA A 394 -28.64 -12.70 -20.75
CA ALA A 394 -29.94 -12.15 -21.12
C ALA A 394 -30.68 -11.53 -19.91
N GLU A 395 -30.71 -12.22 -18.77
CA GLU A 395 -31.31 -11.69 -17.53
C GLU A 395 -30.54 -10.49 -16.97
N GLY A 396 -29.21 -10.57 -16.96
CA GLY A 396 -28.35 -9.49 -16.47
C GLY A 396 -28.48 -8.20 -17.27
N LEU A 397 -28.78 -8.27 -18.57
CA LEU A 397 -29.06 -7.11 -19.40
C LEU A 397 -30.34 -6.37 -18.96
N ALA A 398 -31.39 -7.13 -18.63
CA ALA A 398 -32.64 -6.56 -18.13
C ALA A 398 -32.45 -5.85 -16.78
N ASP A 399 -31.51 -6.32 -15.94
CA ASP A 399 -31.12 -5.68 -14.68
C ASP A 399 -30.37 -4.35 -14.90
N ILE A 400 -29.56 -4.24 -15.96
CA ILE A 400 -28.85 -3.01 -16.34
C ILE A 400 -29.84 -1.95 -16.82
N ALA A 401 -30.62 -2.29 -17.84
CA ALA A 401 -31.60 -1.40 -18.45
C ALA A 401 -32.65 -2.25 -19.18
N SER A 402 -33.86 -2.30 -18.64
CA SER A 402 -34.96 -3.05 -19.26
C SER A 402 -35.49 -2.37 -20.52
N ASP A 403 -35.91 -3.16 -21.50
CA ASP A 403 -36.45 -2.65 -22.77
C ASP A 403 -37.63 -1.69 -22.55
N ALA A 404 -38.48 -1.95 -21.56
CA ALA A 404 -39.57 -1.05 -21.17
C ALA A 404 -39.06 0.33 -20.69
N ASN A 405 -38.04 0.35 -19.85
CA ASN A 405 -37.45 1.61 -19.35
C ASN A 405 -36.67 2.36 -20.44
N ILE A 406 -36.03 1.63 -21.37
CA ILE A 406 -35.34 2.20 -22.52
C ILE A 406 -36.36 2.83 -23.48
N ALA A 407 -37.41 2.08 -23.85
CA ALA A 407 -38.45 2.53 -24.76
C ALA A 407 -39.14 3.80 -24.25
N ALA A 408 -39.43 3.88 -22.95
CA ALA A 408 -40.05 5.04 -22.31
C ALA A 408 -39.14 6.28 -22.20
N HIS A 409 -37.81 6.14 -22.38
CA HIS A 409 -36.89 7.26 -22.22
C HIS A 409 -36.85 8.15 -23.49
N PRO A 410 -37.16 9.46 -23.39
CA PRO A 410 -37.24 10.32 -24.57
C PRO A 410 -35.86 10.70 -25.13
N LYS A 411 -34.88 10.97 -24.25
CA LYS A 411 -33.56 11.55 -24.63
C LYS A 411 -32.49 10.54 -25.10
N LEU A 412 -32.82 9.25 -25.26
CA LEU A 412 -31.83 8.25 -25.72
C LEU A 412 -31.83 8.05 -27.23
N LEU A 413 -32.83 8.61 -27.93
CA LEU A 413 -32.88 8.54 -29.37
C LEU A 413 -31.82 9.50 -29.93
N ASN A 414 -30.83 8.95 -30.62
CA ASN A 414 -29.86 9.74 -31.37
C ASN A 414 -30.30 9.76 -32.84
N ASP A 415 -30.82 10.92 -33.27
CA ASP A 415 -31.37 11.11 -34.61
C ASP A 415 -30.29 10.92 -35.70
N SER A 416 -29.03 11.25 -35.40
CA SER A 416 -27.90 11.04 -36.32
C SER A 416 -27.64 9.56 -36.58
N ILE A 417 -27.63 8.73 -35.52
CA ILE A 417 -27.50 7.26 -35.64
C ILE A 417 -28.71 6.69 -36.37
N GLN A 418 -29.93 7.14 -36.04
CA GLN A 418 -31.14 6.65 -36.69
C GLN A 418 -31.16 7.00 -38.19
N ALA A 419 -30.79 8.23 -38.55
CA ALA A 419 -30.68 8.67 -39.93
C ALA A 419 -29.60 7.91 -40.69
N PHE A 420 -28.47 7.61 -40.03
CA PHE A 420 -27.41 6.78 -40.60
C PHE A 420 -27.88 5.35 -40.89
N LEU A 421 -28.56 4.70 -39.93
CA LEU A 421 -29.04 3.32 -40.07
C LEU A 421 -30.15 3.15 -41.11
N LYS A 422 -30.86 4.22 -41.48
CA LYS A 422 -31.86 4.22 -42.56
C LYS A 422 -31.23 4.33 -43.96
N LYS A 423 -29.94 4.67 -44.07
CA LYS A 423 -29.26 4.78 -45.37
C LYS A 423 -28.88 3.39 -45.91
N PRO A 424 -28.91 3.16 -47.23
CA PRO A 424 -28.53 1.89 -47.83
C PRO A 424 -27.04 1.55 -47.57
N PRO A 425 -26.69 0.24 -47.55
CA PRO A 425 -25.48 -0.30 -46.91
C PRO A 425 -24.14 0.11 -47.53
N VAL A 426 -24.10 0.91 -48.60
CA VAL A 426 -22.87 1.31 -49.31
C VAL A 426 -22.03 2.33 -48.52
N SER A 427 -22.59 3.01 -47.50
CA SER A 427 -21.92 4.14 -46.83
C SER A 427 -21.00 3.80 -45.65
N LEU A 428 -20.65 2.52 -45.42
CA LEU A 428 -19.90 2.09 -44.24
C LEU A 428 -18.43 2.55 -44.23
N SER A 429 -17.86 2.89 -45.39
CA SER A 429 -16.53 3.51 -45.49
C SER A 429 -16.44 4.83 -44.72
N LYS A 430 -17.57 5.52 -44.49
CA LYS A 430 -17.64 6.78 -43.73
C LYS A 430 -17.53 6.60 -42.21
N LEU A 431 -17.76 5.39 -41.68
CA LEU A 431 -17.61 5.12 -40.25
C LEU A 431 -16.15 4.98 -39.82
N ALA A 432 -15.22 4.71 -40.73
CA ALA A 432 -13.82 4.45 -40.39
C ALA A 432 -12.99 5.73 -40.09
N GLY A 433 -13.64 6.87 -39.87
CA GLY A 433 -13.00 8.17 -39.69
C GLY A 433 -13.72 9.06 -38.66
N PRO A 434 -13.33 10.34 -38.54
CA PRO A 434 -13.86 11.26 -37.53
C PRO A 434 -15.38 11.47 -37.63
N GLU A 435 -15.94 11.43 -38.84
CA GLU A 435 -17.39 11.49 -39.07
C GLU A 435 -18.14 10.34 -38.37
N GLY A 436 -17.55 9.15 -38.31
CA GLY A 436 -18.12 8.00 -37.62
C GLY A 436 -18.23 8.22 -36.11
N LEU A 437 -17.23 8.88 -35.52
CA LEU A 437 -17.22 9.24 -34.11
C LEU A 437 -18.22 10.36 -33.80
N GLU A 438 -18.43 11.31 -34.70
CA GLU A 438 -19.47 12.35 -34.55
C GLU A 438 -20.88 11.74 -34.53
N ILE A 439 -21.13 10.74 -35.39
CA ILE A 439 -22.42 10.03 -35.43
C ILE A 439 -22.59 9.14 -34.21
N CYS A 440 -21.58 8.32 -33.89
CA CYS A 440 -21.69 7.26 -32.89
C CYS A 440 -21.37 7.72 -31.46
N GLU A 441 -20.78 8.91 -31.29
CA GLU A 441 -20.26 9.51 -30.04
C GLU A 441 -19.13 8.74 -29.34
N THR A 442 -19.02 7.43 -29.54
CA THR A 442 -18.02 6.55 -28.92
C THR A 442 -17.44 5.57 -29.93
N HIS A 443 -16.16 5.20 -29.76
CA HIS A 443 -15.53 4.16 -30.58
C HIS A 443 -16.20 2.80 -30.34
N THR A 444 -16.70 2.55 -29.13
CA THR A 444 -17.43 1.33 -28.77
C THR A 444 -18.71 1.16 -29.61
N ALA A 445 -19.55 2.20 -29.72
CA ALA A 445 -20.75 2.15 -30.57
C ALA A 445 -20.41 2.00 -32.05
N MET A 446 -19.35 2.68 -32.50
CA MET A 446 -18.84 2.57 -33.87
C MET A 446 -18.42 1.12 -34.20
N GLN A 447 -17.71 0.44 -33.30
CA GLN A 447 -17.31 -0.97 -33.49
C GLN A 447 -18.51 -1.93 -33.50
N VAL A 448 -19.55 -1.66 -32.71
CA VAL A 448 -20.81 -2.43 -32.77
C VAL A 448 -21.44 -2.31 -34.17
N LEU A 449 -21.54 -1.10 -34.72
CA LEU A 449 -22.10 -0.90 -36.05
C LEU A 449 -21.25 -1.54 -37.16
N HIS A 450 -19.92 -1.45 -37.06
CA HIS A 450 -19.01 -2.15 -37.96
C HIS A 450 -19.16 -3.67 -37.89
N ALA A 451 -19.29 -4.24 -36.69
CA ALA A 451 -19.50 -5.67 -36.50
C ALA A 451 -20.82 -6.12 -37.13
N ARG A 452 -21.93 -5.40 -36.85
CA ARG A 452 -23.23 -5.69 -37.45
C ARG A 452 -23.21 -5.60 -38.98
N SER A 453 -22.51 -4.62 -39.51
CA SER A 453 -22.27 -4.46 -40.95
C SER A 453 -21.56 -5.68 -41.53
N LYS A 454 -20.43 -6.12 -40.93
CA LYS A 454 -19.68 -7.29 -41.37
C LYS A 454 -20.48 -8.59 -41.27
N GLN A 455 -21.47 -8.64 -40.37
CA GLN A 455 -22.41 -9.74 -40.19
C GLN A 455 -23.64 -9.64 -41.13
N GLY A 456 -23.69 -8.65 -42.02
CA GLY A 456 -24.79 -8.47 -42.98
C GLY A 456 -26.12 -8.00 -42.37
N LYS A 457 -26.13 -7.58 -41.09
CA LYS A 457 -27.36 -7.22 -40.32
C LYS A 457 -27.25 -5.84 -39.68
N LEU A 458 -26.88 -4.83 -40.47
CA LEU A 458 -26.59 -3.46 -39.98
C LEU A 458 -27.70 -2.90 -39.09
N ALA A 459 -28.93 -2.82 -39.61
CA ALA A 459 -30.11 -2.42 -38.86
C ALA A 459 -30.99 -3.64 -38.54
N PRO A 460 -31.60 -3.74 -37.36
CA PRO A 460 -32.61 -4.76 -37.10
C PRO A 460 -33.86 -4.51 -37.94
N GLU A 461 -34.42 -5.57 -38.52
CA GLU A 461 -35.64 -5.51 -39.35
C GLU A 461 -36.86 -5.07 -38.54
N LYS A 462 -36.87 -5.39 -37.24
CA LYS A 462 -37.92 -5.03 -36.29
C LYS A 462 -37.34 -4.12 -35.21
N ASP A 463 -38.04 -3.02 -34.93
CA ASP A 463 -37.77 -2.10 -33.82
C ASP A 463 -36.41 -1.35 -33.86
N LEU A 464 -36.12 -0.72 -35.00
CA LEU A 464 -34.99 0.22 -35.16
C LEU A 464 -34.94 1.31 -34.06
N PRO A 465 -36.06 1.94 -33.65
CA PRO A 465 -36.03 2.96 -32.59
C PRO A 465 -35.49 2.41 -31.26
N LEU A 466 -35.93 1.21 -30.84
CA LEU A 466 -35.42 0.59 -29.61
C LEU A 466 -33.93 0.29 -29.72
N PHE A 467 -33.46 -0.23 -30.87
CA PHE A 467 -32.04 -0.49 -31.09
C PHE A 467 -31.18 0.79 -30.99
N VAL A 468 -31.62 1.88 -31.60
CA VAL A 468 -30.95 3.19 -31.46
C VAL A 468 -30.89 3.64 -30.01
N LYS A 469 -31.98 3.47 -29.25
CA LYS A 469 -31.97 3.79 -27.82
C LYS A 469 -31.04 2.88 -27.02
N LYS A 470 -30.90 1.59 -27.38
CA LYS A 470 -29.92 0.68 -26.75
C LYS A 470 -28.47 1.09 -27.06
N LEU A 471 -28.19 1.65 -28.25
CA LEU A 471 -26.91 2.31 -28.54
C LEU A 471 -26.73 3.59 -27.70
N GLY A 472 -27.79 4.37 -27.48
CA GLY A 472 -27.78 5.50 -26.55
C GLY A 472 -27.41 5.08 -25.11
N VAL A 473 -27.92 3.94 -24.64
CA VAL A 473 -27.51 3.34 -23.35
C VAL A 473 -26.02 2.98 -23.38
N LEU A 474 -25.51 2.37 -24.46
CA LEU A 474 -24.09 2.05 -24.59
C LEU A 474 -23.21 3.31 -24.47
N ASN A 475 -23.54 4.39 -25.19
CA ASN A 475 -22.82 5.65 -25.11
C ASN A 475 -22.84 6.23 -23.69
N LEU A 476 -24.00 6.14 -23.02
CA LEU A 476 -24.12 6.58 -21.64
C LEU A 476 -23.20 5.76 -20.70
N LEU A 477 -23.17 4.44 -20.84
CA LEU A 477 -22.30 3.56 -20.04
C LEU A 477 -20.81 3.88 -20.25
N VAL A 478 -20.38 4.08 -21.50
CA VAL A 478 -19.00 4.48 -21.83
C VAL A 478 -18.66 5.84 -21.22
N ASN A 479 -19.58 6.80 -21.29
CA ASN A 479 -19.38 8.12 -20.69
C ASN A 479 -19.29 8.08 -19.17
N ILE A 480 -20.10 7.24 -18.50
CA ILE A 480 -19.95 6.99 -17.05
C ILE A 480 -18.58 6.38 -16.77
N PHE A 481 -18.13 5.44 -17.60
CA PHE A 481 -16.85 4.75 -17.42
C PHE A 481 -15.66 5.70 -17.50
N LYS A 482 -15.62 6.56 -18.52
CA LYS A 482 -14.58 7.59 -18.68
C LYS A 482 -14.49 8.51 -17.45
N LYS A 483 -15.63 8.97 -16.94
CA LYS A 483 -15.71 9.84 -15.75
C LYS A 483 -15.29 9.12 -14.46
N VAL A 484 -15.71 7.87 -14.26
CA VAL A 484 -15.38 7.06 -13.09
C VAL A 484 -13.90 6.66 -13.07
N LYS A 485 -13.31 6.37 -14.23
CA LYS A 485 -11.90 5.97 -14.35
C LYS A 485 -10.94 7.13 -14.06
N ASN A 486 -11.35 8.37 -14.35
CA ASN A 486 -10.49 9.55 -14.20
C ASN A 486 -10.28 9.92 -12.72
N PRO A 487 -9.06 9.78 -12.15
CA PRO A 487 -8.80 10.06 -10.74
C PRO A 487 -9.04 11.54 -10.37
N ARG A 488 -8.92 12.44 -11.35
CA ARG A 488 -9.16 13.88 -11.17
C ARG A 488 -10.65 14.19 -10.98
N GLU A 489 -11.54 13.30 -11.41
CA GLU A 489 -13.00 13.43 -11.31
C GLU A 489 -13.57 12.64 -10.12
N ASN A 490 -12.94 12.80 -8.95
CA ASN A 490 -13.29 12.15 -7.68
C ASN A 490 -14.77 12.28 -7.25
N ARG A 491 -15.55 13.15 -7.92
CA ARG A 491 -16.98 13.38 -7.70
C ARG A 491 -17.85 12.16 -8.07
N PHE A 492 -17.39 11.27 -8.94
CA PHE A 492 -18.14 10.07 -9.34
C PHE A 492 -17.85 8.83 -8.47
N ASN A 493 -16.92 8.91 -7.53
CA ASN A 493 -16.59 7.76 -6.66
C ASN A 493 -17.69 7.44 -5.66
N ARG A 494 -18.44 8.45 -5.21
CA ARG A 494 -19.54 8.32 -4.25
C ARG A 494 -20.64 9.31 -4.61
N VAL A 495 -21.74 8.81 -5.18
CA VAL A 495 -22.85 9.67 -5.65
C VAL A 495 -24.21 9.17 -5.19
N SER A 496 -25.06 10.11 -4.76
CA SER A 496 -26.50 9.88 -4.61
C SER A 496 -27.18 9.89 -5.98
N GLU A 497 -28.38 9.31 -6.09
CA GLU A 497 -29.15 9.28 -7.35
C GLU A 497 -29.38 10.70 -7.93
N PRO A 498 -29.79 11.72 -7.15
CA PRO A 498 -29.88 13.10 -7.64
C PRO A 498 -28.60 13.64 -8.25
N GLN A 499 -27.46 13.37 -7.61
CA GLN A 499 -26.15 13.81 -8.08
C GLN A 499 -25.74 13.07 -9.35
N PHE A 500 -25.98 11.75 -9.41
CA PHE A 500 -25.75 10.93 -10.59
C PHE A 500 -26.51 11.49 -11.80
N CYS A 501 -27.81 11.76 -11.66
CA CYS A 501 -28.62 12.35 -12.73
C CYS A 501 -28.07 13.73 -13.15
N LYS A 502 -27.76 14.60 -12.19
CA LYS A 502 -27.22 15.94 -12.46
C LYS A 502 -25.88 15.90 -13.20
N LEU A 503 -24.96 15.03 -12.80
CA LEU A 503 -23.60 14.95 -13.37
C LEU A 503 -23.59 14.35 -14.79
N LEU A 504 -24.60 13.56 -15.13
CA LEU A 504 -24.78 12.96 -16.45
C LEU A 504 -25.81 13.71 -17.31
N ARG A 505 -26.40 14.79 -16.79
CA ARG A 505 -27.50 15.54 -17.43
C ARG A 505 -28.68 14.64 -17.82
N LEU A 506 -28.95 13.62 -17.01
CA LEU A 506 -30.08 12.72 -17.16
C LEU A 506 -31.27 13.24 -16.36
N ASP A 507 -32.47 12.97 -16.87
CA ASP A 507 -33.69 13.16 -16.10
C ASP A 507 -33.78 12.10 -15.00
N ARG A 508 -34.53 12.39 -13.94
CA ARG A 508 -34.85 11.41 -12.90
C ARG A 508 -35.94 10.46 -13.40
N SER A 509 -35.54 9.50 -14.22
CA SER A 509 -36.38 8.48 -14.84
C SER A 509 -36.17 7.12 -14.17
N LYS A 510 -37.08 6.16 -14.43
CA LYS A 510 -36.90 4.77 -13.98
C LYS A 510 -35.59 4.17 -14.49
N LEU A 511 -35.17 4.55 -15.70
CA LEU A 511 -33.89 4.11 -16.28
C LEU A 511 -32.70 4.67 -15.52
N SER A 512 -32.64 5.97 -15.21
CA SER A 512 -31.50 6.53 -14.49
C SER A 512 -31.40 5.99 -13.06
N GLN A 513 -32.53 5.71 -12.42
CA GLN A 513 -32.59 4.97 -11.16
C GLN A 513 -32.05 3.54 -11.29
N GLN A 514 -32.46 2.82 -12.33
CA GLN A 514 -32.01 1.46 -12.59
C GLN A 514 -30.48 1.42 -12.80
N LEU A 515 -29.96 2.29 -13.66
CA LEU A 515 -28.53 2.42 -13.92
C LEU A 515 -27.74 2.77 -12.66
N HIS A 516 -28.23 3.72 -11.85
CA HIS A 516 -27.57 4.10 -10.59
C HIS A 516 -27.52 2.93 -9.59
N ARG A 517 -28.63 2.19 -9.46
CA ARG A 517 -28.70 1.04 -8.54
C ARG A 517 -27.82 -0.12 -8.97
N TYR A 518 -27.73 -0.35 -10.28
CA TYR A 518 -26.97 -1.45 -10.84
C TYR A 518 -25.46 -1.17 -10.84
N LEU A 519 -25.03 0.01 -11.31
CA LEU A 519 -23.62 0.34 -11.53
C LEU A 519 -22.87 0.79 -10.25
N PHE A 520 -23.61 1.20 -9.21
CA PHE A 520 -23.03 1.68 -7.96
C PHE A 520 -23.44 0.80 -6.78
N ASP A 521 -22.44 0.33 -6.05
CA ASP A 521 -22.61 -0.57 -4.91
C ASP A 521 -23.13 0.22 -3.69
N PRO A 522 -24.11 -0.32 -2.95
CA PRO A 522 -24.62 0.33 -1.76
C PRO A 522 -23.55 0.42 -0.67
N ILE A 523 -23.49 1.57 0.01
CA ILE A 523 -22.67 1.73 1.21
C ILE A 523 -23.60 1.57 2.42
N PRO A 524 -23.29 0.66 3.38
CA PRO A 524 -24.10 0.50 4.58
C PRO A 524 -24.32 1.84 5.30
N HIS A 525 -25.54 2.11 5.74
CA HIS A 525 -25.92 3.29 6.53
C HIS A 525 -25.77 4.66 5.83
N VAL A 526 -25.53 4.72 4.52
CA VAL A 526 -25.40 5.98 3.77
C VAL A 526 -26.28 5.96 2.51
N LYS A 527 -26.99 7.07 2.22
CA LYS A 527 -27.82 7.25 1.00
C LYS A 527 -27.00 7.39 -0.31
N VAL A 528 -25.70 7.16 -0.25
CA VAL A 528 -24.74 7.36 -1.34
C VAL A 528 -24.19 6.00 -1.75
N ARG A 529 -24.01 5.79 -3.05
CA ARG A 529 -23.47 4.53 -3.60
C ARG A 529 -22.07 4.74 -4.16
N LYS A 530 -21.24 3.69 -4.12
CA LYS A 530 -19.86 3.71 -4.58
C LYS A 530 -19.73 3.16 -5.99
N SER A 531 -19.00 3.83 -6.87
CA SER A 531 -18.75 3.31 -8.22
C SER A 531 -17.82 2.09 -8.18
N ASN A 532 -18.06 1.15 -9.10
CA ASN A 532 -17.19 0.00 -9.33
C ASN A 532 -16.71 0.02 -10.80
N PRO A 533 -15.49 0.54 -11.07
CA PRO A 533 -14.99 0.69 -12.44
C PRO A 533 -14.90 -0.64 -13.21
N ARG A 534 -14.59 -1.74 -12.51
CA ARG A 534 -14.49 -3.07 -13.12
C ARG A 534 -15.86 -3.59 -13.55
N LYS A 535 -16.87 -3.46 -12.68
CA LYS A 535 -18.26 -3.82 -12.99
C LYS A 535 -18.78 -3.06 -14.20
N LEU A 536 -18.50 -1.76 -14.24
CA LEU A 536 -18.90 -0.89 -15.34
C LEU A 536 -18.21 -1.26 -16.66
N LEU A 537 -16.90 -1.54 -16.65
CA LEU A 537 -16.18 -2.02 -17.83
C LEU A 537 -16.76 -3.33 -18.37
N CYS A 538 -16.99 -4.32 -17.51
CA CYS A 538 -17.58 -5.59 -17.93
C CYS A 538 -19.00 -5.40 -18.48
N THR A 539 -19.77 -4.50 -17.87
CA THR A 539 -21.11 -4.13 -18.33
C THR A 539 -21.08 -3.50 -19.73
N VAL A 540 -20.14 -2.58 -20.01
CA VAL A 540 -19.95 -2.00 -21.35
C VAL A 540 -19.62 -3.08 -22.38
N ILE A 541 -18.69 -3.98 -22.07
CA ILE A 541 -18.29 -5.07 -22.97
C ILE A 541 -19.47 -5.98 -23.31
N ILE A 542 -20.20 -6.45 -22.30
CA ILE A 542 -21.32 -7.37 -22.47
C ILE A 542 -22.45 -6.68 -23.24
N TRP A 543 -22.78 -5.44 -22.89
CA TRP A 543 -23.80 -4.67 -23.59
C TRP A 543 -23.46 -4.49 -25.07
N ALA A 544 -22.21 -4.13 -25.40
CA ALA A 544 -21.76 -3.96 -26.78
C ALA A 544 -21.86 -5.26 -27.58
N LEU A 545 -21.43 -6.39 -27.01
CA LEU A 545 -21.51 -7.70 -27.68
C LEU A 545 -22.96 -8.09 -27.99
N HIS A 546 -23.88 -7.88 -27.05
CA HIS A 546 -25.31 -8.19 -27.24
C HIS A 546 -26.03 -7.26 -28.21
N LEU A 547 -25.41 -6.16 -28.63
CA LEU A 547 -25.89 -5.36 -29.74
C LEU A 547 -25.46 -5.92 -31.11
N THR A 548 -24.63 -6.95 -31.16
CA THR A 548 -24.23 -7.64 -32.39
C THR A 548 -24.96 -8.98 -32.54
N PRO A 549 -25.51 -9.32 -33.72
CA PRO A 549 -26.24 -10.57 -33.94
C PRO A 549 -25.44 -11.83 -33.62
N GLU A 550 -24.15 -11.86 -33.97
CA GLU A 550 -23.28 -13.02 -33.76
C GLU A 550 -22.41 -12.91 -32.49
N LEU A 551 -22.69 -11.93 -31.62
CA LEU A 551 -21.98 -11.72 -30.35
C LEU A 551 -20.46 -11.60 -30.49
N TRP A 552 -20.03 -10.97 -31.58
CA TRP A 552 -18.63 -10.65 -31.80
C TRP A 552 -18.46 -9.24 -32.34
N MET A 553 -17.33 -8.64 -32.00
CA MET A 553 -16.87 -7.39 -32.58
C MET A 553 -15.35 -7.39 -32.71
N ASP A 554 -14.82 -6.50 -33.54
CA ASP A 554 -13.38 -6.28 -33.65
C ASP A 554 -12.96 -5.16 -32.67
N VAL A 555 -11.85 -5.37 -31.97
CA VAL A 555 -11.26 -4.43 -31.00
C VAL A 555 -10.05 -3.77 -31.65
N THR A 556 -10.22 -2.50 -32.01
CA THR A 556 -9.17 -1.65 -32.57
C THR A 556 -8.37 -0.97 -31.45
N GLY A 557 -7.17 -0.46 -31.76
CA GLY A 557 -6.34 0.27 -30.78
C GLY A 557 -7.05 1.49 -30.17
N GLU A 558 -7.93 2.15 -30.92
CA GLU A 558 -8.76 3.24 -30.41
C GLU A 558 -9.79 2.77 -29.38
N LEU A 559 -10.44 1.61 -29.62
CA LEU A 559 -11.34 1.00 -28.65
C LEU A 559 -10.58 0.54 -27.41
N GLU A 560 -9.38 -0.05 -27.59
CA GLU A 560 -8.51 -0.39 -26.46
C GLU A 560 -8.17 0.84 -25.61
N HIS A 561 -7.87 1.96 -26.27
CA HIS A 561 -7.56 3.21 -25.59
C HIS A 561 -8.78 3.79 -24.86
N GLU A 562 -9.95 3.83 -25.51
CA GLU A 562 -11.22 4.28 -24.94
C GLU A 562 -11.61 3.51 -23.67
N LEU A 563 -11.45 2.18 -23.70
CA LEU A 563 -11.79 1.30 -22.57
C LEU A 563 -10.64 1.14 -21.56
N GLY A 564 -9.44 1.66 -21.84
CA GLY A 564 -8.29 1.52 -20.96
C GLY A 564 -7.73 0.11 -20.87
N LEU A 565 -7.80 -0.64 -21.96
CA LEU A 565 -7.43 -2.05 -22.04
C LEU A 565 -6.03 -2.24 -22.64
N GLN A 566 -5.17 -1.22 -22.66
CA GLN A 566 -3.83 -1.30 -23.25
C GLN A 566 -3.06 -2.47 -22.62
N GLY A 567 -2.75 -3.50 -23.42
CA GLY A 567 -2.06 -4.71 -22.96
C GLY A 567 -2.91 -5.71 -22.15
N MET A 568 -4.19 -5.43 -21.90
CA MET A 568 -5.08 -6.25 -21.06
C MET A 568 -6.35 -6.76 -21.77
N VAL A 569 -6.47 -6.56 -23.09
CA VAL A 569 -7.65 -7.01 -23.86
C VAL A 569 -7.98 -8.48 -23.64
N ASN A 570 -7.00 -9.38 -23.80
CA ASN A 570 -7.25 -10.81 -23.67
C ASN A 570 -7.84 -11.13 -22.29
N THR A 571 -7.18 -10.66 -21.22
CA THR A 571 -7.62 -10.86 -19.84
C THR A 571 -9.02 -10.31 -19.57
N ALA A 572 -9.33 -9.10 -20.05
CA ALA A 572 -10.62 -8.46 -19.79
C ALA A 572 -11.78 -9.17 -20.50
N PHE A 573 -11.60 -9.55 -21.76
CA PHE A 573 -12.64 -10.22 -22.55
C PHE A 573 -12.78 -11.71 -22.16
N GLU A 574 -11.68 -12.41 -21.86
CA GLU A 574 -11.73 -13.79 -21.35
C GLU A 574 -12.42 -13.86 -19.98
N TYR A 575 -12.27 -12.83 -19.13
CA TYR A 575 -12.96 -12.76 -17.83
C TYR A 575 -14.49 -12.74 -17.98
N VAL A 576 -14.99 -12.19 -19.08
CA VAL A 576 -16.42 -12.15 -19.46
C VAL A 576 -16.85 -13.44 -20.18
N GLY A 577 -15.93 -14.36 -20.48
CA GLY A 577 -16.24 -15.58 -21.22
C GLY A 577 -16.15 -15.46 -22.74
N CYS A 578 -15.43 -14.43 -23.22
CA CYS A 578 -15.13 -14.28 -24.64
C CYS A 578 -13.86 -15.06 -25.03
N ARG A 579 -13.83 -15.56 -26.25
CA ARG A 579 -12.62 -15.97 -26.95
C ARG A 579 -12.05 -14.77 -27.70
N VAL A 580 -10.72 -14.62 -27.66
CA VAL A 580 -10.02 -13.53 -28.35
C VAL A 580 -9.12 -14.11 -29.45
N ASP A 581 -9.46 -13.85 -30.70
CA ASP A 581 -8.70 -14.28 -31.87
C ASP A 581 -7.89 -13.10 -32.44
N ALA A 582 -6.58 -13.27 -32.56
CA ALA A 582 -5.72 -12.26 -33.20
C ALA A 582 -5.87 -12.34 -34.73
N LYS A 583 -6.35 -11.27 -35.38
CA LYS A 583 -6.36 -11.19 -36.84
C LYS A 583 -5.07 -10.51 -37.32
N LYS A 584 -4.35 -11.19 -38.21
CA LYS A 584 -3.07 -10.73 -38.78
C LYS A 584 -3.22 -9.77 -39.97
N GLU A 585 -4.42 -9.57 -40.51
CA GLU A 585 -4.60 -8.75 -41.71
C GLU A 585 -4.85 -7.26 -41.40
N ASN A 586 -3.94 -6.41 -41.92
CA ASN A 586 -4.07 -4.97 -42.17
C ASN A 586 -4.54 -4.05 -41.02
N GLY A 587 -4.09 -4.28 -39.78
CA GLY A 587 -4.29 -3.28 -38.73
C GLY A 587 -4.12 -3.73 -37.28
N GLY A 588 -3.69 -4.98 -37.02
CA GLY A 588 -3.37 -5.44 -35.66
C GLY A 588 -4.54 -5.42 -34.67
N TYR A 589 -5.78 -5.54 -35.13
CA TYR A 589 -6.97 -5.58 -34.29
C TYR A 589 -7.30 -7.02 -33.83
N LYS A 590 -7.99 -7.14 -32.69
CA LYS A 590 -8.36 -8.44 -32.09
C LYS A 590 -9.85 -8.67 -32.23
N ARG A 591 -10.26 -9.86 -32.68
CA ARG A 591 -11.68 -10.23 -32.69
C ARG A 591 -12.05 -10.85 -31.35
N VAL A 592 -13.12 -10.36 -30.74
CA VAL A 592 -13.67 -10.87 -29.48
C VAL A 592 -15.02 -11.51 -29.74
N ILE A 593 -15.24 -12.73 -29.26
CA ILE A 593 -16.45 -13.52 -29.52
C ILE A 593 -16.95 -14.10 -28.19
N LEU A 594 -18.19 -13.82 -27.78
CA LEU A 594 -18.78 -14.46 -26.61
C LEU A 594 -19.05 -15.93 -26.92
N LYS A 595 -18.50 -16.85 -26.10
CA LYS A 595 -18.57 -18.30 -26.37
C LYS A 595 -19.13 -19.11 -25.21
N HIS A 596 -18.80 -18.76 -23.98
CA HIS A 596 -19.20 -19.53 -22.80
C HIS A 596 -19.38 -18.60 -21.60
N ALA A 597 -20.03 -19.08 -20.55
CA ALA A 597 -20.09 -18.35 -19.29
C ALA A 597 -18.67 -18.12 -18.69
N PRO A 598 -18.49 -17.15 -17.79
CA PRO A 598 -17.23 -16.84 -17.12
C PRO A 598 -16.59 -18.02 -16.35
N ARG A 599 -15.62 -18.70 -16.96
CA ARG A 599 -14.91 -19.84 -16.33
C ARG A 599 -13.77 -19.38 -15.43
N PHE A 600 -13.47 -20.16 -14.39
CA PHE A 600 -12.27 -19.94 -13.58
C PHE A 600 -11.03 -20.11 -14.46
N ASN A 601 -10.19 -19.08 -14.54
CA ASN A 601 -8.95 -19.13 -15.31
C ASN A 601 -7.76 -19.18 -14.34
N SER A 602 -7.28 -20.40 -14.07
CA SER A 602 -6.13 -20.65 -13.18
C SER A 602 -4.89 -19.87 -13.62
N LYS A 603 -4.66 -19.72 -14.93
CA LYS A 603 -3.50 -19.00 -15.49
C LYS A 603 -3.50 -17.51 -15.16
N VAL A 604 -4.67 -16.87 -15.10
CA VAL A 604 -4.78 -15.44 -14.74
C VAL A 604 -4.51 -15.24 -13.24
N HIS A 605 -4.95 -16.18 -12.40
CA HIS A 605 -4.67 -16.16 -10.97
C HIS A 605 -3.18 -16.40 -10.66
N ASP A 606 -2.49 -17.18 -11.48
CA ASP A 606 -1.04 -17.40 -11.37
C ASP A 606 -0.22 -16.23 -11.92
N LEU A 607 -0.70 -15.52 -12.94
CA LEU A 607 -0.09 -14.30 -13.47
C LEU A 607 -0.21 -13.12 -12.50
N GLN A 608 -1.34 -12.95 -11.81
CA GLN A 608 -1.50 -11.92 -10.77
C GLN A 608 -0.63 -12.18 -9.52
N LYS A 609 -0.18 -13.42 -9.30
CA LYS A 609 0.82 -13.76 -8.27
C LYS A 609 2.25 -13.44 -8.71
N ARG A 610 2.52 -13.39 -10.02
CA ARG A 610 3.85 -13.16 -10.61
C ARG A 610 4.18 -11.69 -10.86
N GLU A 611 3.19 -10.80 -10.88
CA GLU A 611 3.47 -9.36 -10.94
C GLU A 611 4.05 -8.88 -9.59
N PRO A 612 5.31 -8.42 -9.54
CA PRO A 612 5.79 -7.72 -8.36
C PRO A 612 4.90 -6.48 -8.18
N LYS A 613 4.49 -6.21 -6.94
CA LYS A 613 3.87 -4.94 -6.52
C LYS A 613 4.87 -3.78 -6.64
N SER A 614 5.45 -3.58 -7.81
CA SER A 614 6.22 -2.39 -8.14
C SER A 614 5.25 -1.36 -8.69
N LYS A 615 5.30 -0.14 -8.14
CA LYS A 615 4.54 1.06 -8.50
C LYS A 615 3.16 1.20 -7.84
N ALA A 616 3.16 1.21 -6.50
CA ALA A 616 2.41 2.25 -5.79
C ALA A 616 3.42 3.24 -5.20
N LYS A 617 3.95 4.13 -6.05
CA LYS A 617 4.61 5.36 -5.60
C LYS A 617 3.56 6.48 -5.66
N LYS A 618 3.34 7.08 -4.48
CA LYS A 618 2.68 8.37 -4.30
C LYS A 618 3.49 9.48 -4.93
#